data_AF-A0A093BLL4-F1
#
_entry.id   AF-A0A093BLL4-F1
#
_cell.length_a   1.000
_cell.length_b   1.000
_cell.length_c   1.000
_cell.angle_alpha   90.00
_cell.angle_beta   90.00
_cell.angle_gamma   90.00
#
_symmetry.space_group_name_H-M   'P 1'
#
loop_
_entity.id
_entity.type
_entity.pdbx_description
1 polymer ?
#
loop_
_entity_poly.entity_id
_entity_poly.type
_entity_poly.pdbx_seq_one_letter_code
_entity_poly.pdbx_strand_id
1 'polypeptide(L)'
;ELECDAFRREKILQRVLRNVNSQLLVVRPDLNVAAFEDVTDQEMKSGNGMHFSIHCYKTTTPSAGLPVAFSVLVEDKSYYMCCEEERGRITVRFKEGKVPAEFPGESNIIFFKTTFTPESSRAFKFEYSLKQGMFLAFQQEDGLRKLILKKVSRGEVDETVKI
;
A
#
# COMPACT_ATOMS: atom_id res chain seq x y z
N GLU A 1 -32.75 -2.54 -8.46
CA GLU A 1 -31.95 -1.50 -7.78
C GLU A 1 -30.49 -1.83 -8.04
N LEU A 2 -29.72 -0.91 -8.61
CA LEU A 2 -28.27 -1.10 -8.82
C LEU A 2 -27.61 -0.91 -7.45
N GLU A 3 -27.07 -1.98 -6.87
CA GLU A 3 -26.17 -1.87 -5.72
C GLU A 3 -25.02 -0.95 -6.11
N CYS A 4 -24.91 0.18 -5.41
CA CYS A 4 -23.79 1.09 -5.58
C CYS A 4 -22.52 0.36 -5.17
N ASP A 5 -21.50 0.29 -6.03
CA ASP A 5 -20.18 -0.31 -5.78
C ASP A 5 -19.34 0.52 -4.78
N ALA A 6 -19.96 0.92 -3.68
CA ALA A 6 -19.36 1.75 -2.65
C ALA A 6 -18.46 0.90 -1.76
N PHE A 7 -17.20 1.29 -1.64
CA PHE A 7 -16.29 0.71 -0.66
C PHE A 7 -16.65 1.23 0.73
N ARG A 8 -17.17 0.35 1.60
CA ARG A 8 -17.44 0.65 3.01
C ARG A 8 -16.40 0.00 3.92
N ARG A 9 -15.75 0.80 4.77
CA ARG A 9 -14.73 0.30 5.70
C ARG A 9 -15.35 -0.70 6.68
N GLU A 10 -14.73 -1.88 6.78
CA GLU A 10 -15.12 -2.94 7.70
C GLU A 10 -14.28 -2.92 8.98
N LYS A 11 -12.95 -2.83 8.86
CA LYS A 11 -12.02 -2.86 9.99
C LYS A 11 -10.72 -2.15 9.68
N ILE A 12 -9.93 -1.88 10.73
CA ILE A 12 -8.59 -1.30 10.63
C ILE A 12 -7.60 -2.24 11.32
N LEU A 13 -6.51 -2.59 10.64
CA LEU A 13 -5.43 -3.41 11.18
C LEU A 13 -4.18 -2.54 11.36
N GLN A 14 -3.54 -2.60 12.52
CA GLN A 14 -2.24 -1.96 12.75
C GLN A 14 -1.12 -2.93 12.41
N ARG A 15 -0.27 -2.61 11.42
CA ARG A 15 0.81 -3.47 10.95
C ARG A 15 2.04 -2.67 10.57
N VAL A 16 3.18 -3.34 10.61
CA VAL A 16 4.37 -2.93 9.89
C VAL A 16 4.41 -3.66 8.54
N LEU A 17 4.97 -3.03 7.53
CA LEU A 17 5.11 -3.61 6.19
C LEU A 17 6.58 -3.89 5.93
N ARG A 18 6.92 -5.11 5.48
CA ARG A 18 8.30 -5.51 5.23
C ARG A 18 8.45 -6.14 3.86
N ASN A 19 9.51 -5.81 3.15
CA ASN A 19 9.80 -6.50 1.88
C ASN A 19 10.41 -7.91 2.13
N VAL A 20 10.68 -8.62 1.03
CA VAL A 20 11.33 -9.95 1.05
C VAL A 20 12.68 -9.99 1.77
N ASN A 21 13.37 -8.85 1.86
CA ASN A 21 14.65 -8.69 2.54
C ASN A 21 14.49 -8.36 4.04
N SER A 22 13.28 -8.51 4.59
CA SER A 22 12.93 -8.17 5.99
C SER A 22 13.06 -6.69 6.34
N GLN A 23 13.15 -5.81 5.35
CA GLN A 23 13.32 -4.38 5.57
C GLN A 23 11.99 -3.69 5.79
N LEU A 24 11.97 -2.67 6.65
CA LEU A 24 10.76 -1.99 7.08
C LEU A 24 10.42 -0.84 6.14
N LEU A 25 9.15 -0.74 5.72
CA LEU A 25 8.68 0.45 5.00
C LEU A 25 8.57 1.64 5.96
N VAL A 26 9.25 2.73 5.62
CA VAL A 26 9.26 4.00 6.37
C VAL A 26 8.76 5.12 5.47
N VAL A 27 7.82 5.92 5.97
CA VAL A 27 7.30 7.10 5.28
C VAL A 27 7.98 8.36 5.80
N ARG A 28 8.53 9.15 4.87
CA ARG A 28 9.17 10.44 5.11
C ARG A 28 8.44 11.53 4.30
N PRO A 29 7.38 12.15 4.86
CA PRO A 29 6.58 13.14 4.14
C PRO A 29 7.36 14.39 3.74
N ASP A 30 8.35 14.78 4.54
CA ASP A 30 9.29 15.89 4.29
C ASP A 30 10.09 15.71 2.99
N LEU A 31 10.50 14.47 2.72
CA LEU A 31 11.19 14.08 1.49
C LEU A 31 10.22 13.59 0.39
N ASN A 32 8.90 13.57 0.69
CA ASN A 32 7.85 13.02 -0.17
C ASN A 32 8.20 11.62 -0.71
N VAL A 33 8.76 10.78 0.15
CA VAL A 33 9.23 9.43 -0.19
C VAL A 33 8.77 8.42 0.86
N ALA A 34 8.55 7.19 0.41
CA ALA A 34 8.50 6.04 1.29
C ALA A 34 9.53 5.01 0.80
N ALA A 35 10.31 4.47 1.72
CA ALA A 35 11.42 3.57 1.38
C ALA A 35 11.53 2.41 2.36
N PHE A 36 12.09 1.30 1.90
CA PHE A 36 12.38 0.12 2.69
C PHE A 36 13.78 0.24 3.30
N GLU A 37 13.84 0.19 4.63
CA GLU A 37 15.03 0.50 5.41
C GLU A 37 15.38 -0.61 6.40
N ASP A 38 16.65 -0.70 6.71
CA ASP A 38 17.17 -1.59 7.73
C ASP A 38 16.97 -0.93 9.09
N VAL A 39 15.84 -1.24 9.73
CA VAL A 39 15.41 -0.65 11.01
C VAL A 39 15.44 -1.72 12.10
N THR A 40 16.12 -1.43 13.20
CA THR A 40 16.16 -2.27 14.40
C THR A 40 14.94 -2.05 15.29
N ASP A 41 14.64 -3.01 16.16
CA ASP A 41 13.50 -2.90 17.10
C ASP A 41 13.62 -1.69 18.05
N GLN A 42 14.84 -1.22 18.34
CA GLN A 42 15.08 -0.05 19.18
C GLN A 42 14.74 1.27 18.48
N GLU A 43 14.86 1.31 17.15
CA GLU A 43 14.53 2.46 16.31
C GLU A 43 13.04 2.55 16.00
N MET A 44 12.31 1.43 16.16
CA MET A 44 10.87 1.37 15.96
C MET A 44 10.12 2.12 17.06
N LYS A 45 9.70 3.35 16.75
CA LYS A 45 8.84 4.16 17.62
C LYS A 45 7.52 4.49 16.92
N SER A 46 6.45 4.56 17.70
CA SER A 46 5.16 5.07 17.23
C SER A 46 5.31 6.51 16.73
N GLY A 47 4.64 6.86 15.64
CA GLY A 47 4.69 8.21 15.07
C GLY A 47 5.90 8.50 14.18
N ASN A 48 6.74 7.52 13.86
CA ASN A 48 7.91 7.68 12.97
C ASN A 48 7.66 7.17 11.53
N GLY A 49 6.41 7.12 11.06
CA GLY A 49 6.14 6.70 9.68
C GLY A 49 6.29 5.19 9.41
N MET A 50 6.36 4.37 10.47
CA MET A 50 6.63 2.93 10.37
C MET A 50 5.39 2.04 10.63
N HIS A 51 4.43 2.54 11.40
CA HIS A 51 3.25 1.79 11.83
C HIS A 51 2.04 2.18 10.98
N PHE A 52 1.61 1.26 10.11
CA PHE A 52 0.53 1.48 9.17
C PHE A 52 -0.80 1.01 9.74
N SER A 53 -1.82 1.84 9.55
CA SER A 53 -3.22 1.45 9.60
C SER A 53 -3.63 0.95 8.21
N ILE A 54 -3.95 -0.33 8.10
CA ILE A 54 -4.53 -0.94 6.91
C ILE A 54 -6.05 -0.92 7.07
N HIS A 55 -6.72 -0.06 6.31
CA HIS A 55 -8.18 0.08 6.29
C HIS A 55 -8.73 -0.97 5.33
N CYS A 56 -9.42 -1.99 5.84
CA CYS A 56 -10.04 -3.03 5.03
C CYS A 56 -11.47 -2.64 4.69
N TYR A 57 -11.85 -2.79 3.42
CA TYR A 57 -13.19 -2.47 2.93
C TYR A 57 -13.94 -3.74 2.54
N LYS A 58 -15.27 -3.67 2.63
CA LYS A 58 -16.14 -4.72 2.08
C LYS A 58 -15.97 -4.78 0.56
N THR A 59 -16.07 -5.98 0.02
CA THR A 59 -16.05 -6.24 -1.43
C THR A 59 -17.19 -7.15 -1.80
N THR A 60 -17.86 -6.83 -2.90
CA THR A 60 -18.85 -7.70 -3.58
C THR A 60 -18.18 -8.59 -4.62
N THR A 61 -16.89 -8.34 -4.93
CA THR A 61 -16.06 -9.10 -5.89
C THR A 61 -14.83 -9.69 -5.21
N PRO A 62 -14.94 -10.85 -4.53
CA PRO A 62 -13.82 -11.45 -3.78
C PRO A 62 -12.64 -11.90 -4.65
N SER A 63 -12.87 -12.18 -5.93
CA SER A 63 -11.85 -12.68 -6.87
C SER A 63 -10.73 -11.68 -7.15
N ALA A 64 -10.97 -10.38 -6.98
CA ALA A 64 -9.95 -9.34 -7.15
C ALA A 64 -8.98 -9.27 -5.96
N GLY A 65 -9.36 -9.81 -4.78
CA GLY A 65 -8.64 -9.64 -3.52
C GLY A 65 -9.37 -8.74 -2.53
N LEU A 66 -8.80 -8.58 -1.32
CA LEU A 66 -9.37 -7.74 -0.28
C LEU A 66 -9.02 -6.26 -0.55
N PRO A 67 -10.00 -5.35 -0.75
CA PRO A 67 -9.69 -3.94 -0.96
C PRO A 67 -9.18 -3.31 0.33
N VAL A 68 -8.05 -2.62 0.23
CA VAL A 68 -7.38 -1.95 1.35
C VAL A 68 -6.90 -0.56 0.97
N ALA A 69 -6.89 0.33 1.94
CA ALA A 69 -6.16 1.60 1.90
C ALA A 69 -5.16 1.66 3.06
N PHE A 70 -4.11 2.46 2.90
CA PHE A 70 -3.06 2.60 3.90
C PHE A 70 -3.03 4.02 4.46
N SER A 71 -2.90 4.13 5.78
CA SER A 71 -2.49 5.37 6.43
C SER A 71 -1.40 5.14 7.46
N VAL A 72 -0.69 6.19 7.82
CA VAL A 72 0.43 6.17 8.75
C VAL A 72 0.44 7.45 9.58
N LEU A 73 0.94 7.38 10.80
CA LEU A 73 1.18 8.54 11.66
C LEU A 73 2.66 8.95 11.58
N VAL A 74 2.91 10.23 11.29
CA VAL A 74 4.24 10.85 11.32
C VAL A 74 4.13 12.14 12.13
N GLU A 75 4.85 12.26 13.26
CA GLU A 75 4.87 13.47 14.11
C GLU A 75 3.46 14.04 14.38
N ASP A 76 2.56 13.17 14.87
CA ASP A 76 1.13 13.46 15.17
C ASP A 76 0.23 13.80 13.96
N LYS A 77 0.77 13.81 12.74
CA LYS A 77 0.01 13.99 11.52
C LYS A 77 -0.31 12.66 10.85
N SER A 78 -1.56 12.52 10.41
CA SER A 78 -2.00 11.38 9.62
C SER A 78 -1.68 11.61 8.15
N TYR A 79 -1.12 10.60 7.49
CA TYR A 79 -0.92 10.58 6.04
C TYR A 79 -1.56 9.33 5.45
N TYR A 80 -2.12 9.42 4.26
CA TYR A 80 -2.64 8.26 3.53
C TYR A 80 -1.92 8.05 2.20
N MET A 81 -1.76 6.79 1.83
CA MET A 81 -1.17 6.41 0.56
C MET A 81 -2.17 6.65 -0.57
N CYS A 82 -1.70 7.29 -1.65
CA CYS A 82 -2.46 7.46 -2.88
C CYS A 82 -1.55 7.34 -4.10
N CYS A 83 -2.15 7.03 -5.25
CA CYS A 83 -1.45 6.99 -6.51
C CYS A 83 -1.86 8.21 -7.34
N GLU A 84 -0.87 8.97 -7.79
CA GLU A 84 -1.10 10.15 -8.63
C GLU A 84 -0.46 9.97 -9.99
N GLU A 85 -1.19 10.32 -11.04
CA GLU A 85 -0.66 10.35 -12.39
C GLU A 85 -0.08 11.72 -12.70
N GLU A 86 1.21 11.76 -13.00
CA GLU A 86 1.92 12.96 -13.41
C GLU A 86 2.71 12.66 -14.68
N ARG A 87 2.40 13.39 -15.76
CA ARG A 87 3.08 13.25 -17.08
C ARG A 87 3.09 11.81 -17.60
N GLY A 88 2.00 11.08 -17.43
CA GLY A 88 1.85 9.68 -17.88
C GLY A 88 2.52 8.63 -16.98
N ARG A 89 3.08 9.04 -15.83
CA ARG A 89 3.67 8.14 -14.84
C ARG A 89 2.84 8.16 -13.56
N ILE A 90 2.40 7.00 -13.11
CA ILE A 90 1.70 6.85 -11.83
C ILE A 90 2.76 6.71 -10.72
N THR A 91 2.69 7.58 -9.72
CA THR A 91 3.64 7.62 -8.60
C THR A 91 2.89 7.41 -7.28
N VAL A 92 3.49 6.65 -6.36
CA VAL A 92 2.97 6.48 -5.00
C VAL A 92 3.31 7.72 -4.17
N ARG A 93 2.33 8.28 -3.48
CA ARG A 93 2.44 9.50 -2.66
C ARG A 93 1.78 9.29 -1.31
N PHE A 94 2.18 10.10 -0.34
CA PHE A 94 1.56 10.18 0.97
C PHE A 94 1.01 11.60 1.20
N LYS A 95 -0.32 11.71 1.27
CA LYS A 95 -1.01 13.00 1.48
C LYS A 95 -1.40 13.15 2.93
N GLU A 96 -1.18 14.34 3.49
CA GLU A 96 -1.67 14.68 4.82
C GLU A 96 -3.20 14.60 4.84
N GLY A 97 -3.75 13.92 5.83
CA GLY A 97 -5.19 13.72 5.99
C GLY A 97 -5.58 12.33 6.49
N LYS A 98 -6.89 12.12 6.59
CA LYS A 98 -7.49 10.85 7.01
C LYS A 98 -8.05 10.12 5.79
N VAL A 99 -7.94 8.80 5.81
CA VAL A 99 -8.61 7.93 4.84
C VAL A 99 -10.13 8.04 5.05
N PRO A 100 -10.92 8.38 4.02
CA PRO A 100 -12.37 8.41 4.12
C PRO A 100 -12.95 7.04 4.51
N ALA A 101 -14.07 7.07 5.25
CA ALA A 101 -14.74 5.86 5.71
C ALA A 101 -15.52 5.15 4.58
N GLU A 102 -15.92 5.90 3.57
CA GLU A 102 -16.72 5.45 2.43
C GLU A 102 -16.32 6.23 1.17
N PHE A 103 -16.41 5.56 0.01
CA PHE A 103 -16.19 6.15 -1.29
C PHE A 103 -17.28 5.66 -2.25
N PRO A 104 -17.77 6.51 -3.17
CA PRO A 104 -18.85 6.15 -4.08
C PRO A 104 -18.42 5.24 -5.25
N GLY A 105 -17.22 4.64 -5.20
CA GLY A 105 -16.71 3.77 -6.24
C GLY A 105 -15.19 3.70 -6.26
N GLU A 106 -14.63 3.59 -7.47
CA GLU A 106 -13.20 3.61 -7.77
C GLU A 106 -12.45 4.75 -7.07
N SER A 107 -11.26 4.45 -6.54
CA SER A 107 -10.44 5.43 -5.83
C SER A 107 -8.95 5.14 -5.98
N ASN A 108 -8.16 6.20 -6.14
CA ASN A 108 -6.71 6.12 -6.34
C ASN A 108 -5.92 5.75 -5.07
N ILE A 109 -6.61 5.44 -3.97
CA ILE A 109 -6.02 5.01 -2.69
C ILE A 109 -6.26 3.53 -2.38
N ILE A 110 -7.05 2.85 -3.22
CA ILE A 110 -7.46 1.47 -3.00
C ILE A 110 -6.51 0.52 -3.73
N PHE A 111 -6.11 -0.51 -3.01
CA PHE A 111 -5.33 -1.64 -3.51
C PHE A 111 -6.04 -2.95 -3.17
N PHE A 112 -5.95 -3.94 -4.04
CA PHE A 112 -6.40 -5.29 -3.75
C PHE A 112 -5.26 -6.10 -3.13
N LYS A 113 -5.45 -6.48 -1.87
CA LYS A 113 -4.56 -7.38 -1.15
C LYS A 113 -4.87 -8.83 -1.50
N THR A 114 -3.89 -9.54 -2.02
CA THR A 114 -3.92 -11.00 -2.22
C THR A 114 -2.70 -11.65 -1.58
N THR A 115 -2.73 -12.97 -1.38
CA THR A 115 -1.49 -13.70 -1.09
C THR A 115 -0.51 -13.55 -2.26
N PHE A 116 0.79 -13.54 -1.95
CA PHE A 116 1.84 -13.41 -2.96
C PHE A 116 1.84 -14.63 -3.91
N THR A 117 1.85 -15.83 -3.32
CA THR A 117 1.60 -17.12 -3.99
C THR A 117 0.50 -17.90 -3.24
N PRO A 118 -0.14 -18.89 -3.89
CA PRO A 118 -1.14 -19.75 -3.23
C PRO A 118 -0.60 -20.51 -2.02
N GLU A 119 0.71 -20.82 -2.00
CA GLU A 119 1.37 -21.61 -0.97
C GLU A 119 1.83 -20.77 0.24
N SER A 120 1.84 -19.44 0.12
CA SER A 120 2.27 -18.54 1.19
C SER A 120 1.10 -17.92 1.94
N SER A 121 1.01 -18.20 3.24
CA SER A 121 0.00 -17.60 4.12
C SER A 121 0.44 -16.27 4.75
N ARG A 122 1.71 -15.88 4.59
CA ARG A 122 2.31 -14.74 5.31
C ARG A 122 2.86 -13.64 4.41
N ALA A 123 3.00 -13.88 3.12
CA ALA A 123 3.46 -12.88 2.16
C ALA A 123 2.30 -12.41 1.28
N PHE A 124 2.20 -11.11 1.06
CA PHE A 124 1.12 -10.51 0.29
C PHE A 124 1.66 -9.72 -0.89
N LYS A 125 0.76 -9.41 -1.82
CA LYS A 125 0.96 -8.42 -2.87
C LYS A 125 -0.27 -7.53 -2.94
N PHE A 126 -0.07 -6.32 -3.44
CA PHE A 126 -1.08 -5.27 -3.42
C PHE A 126 -1.22 -4.69 -4.82
N GLU A 127 -2.30 -5.05 -5.51
CA GLU A 127 -2.58 -4.56 -6.87
C GLU A 127 -3.33 -3.24 -6.82
N TYR A 128 -2.94 -2.26 -7.62
CA TYR A 128 -3.62 -0.98 -7.70
C TYR A 128 -5.00 -1.15 -8.36
N SER A 129 -6.05 -0.70 -7.67
CA SER A 129 -7.43 -0.96 -8.10
C SER A 129 -7.78 -0.37 -9.47
N LEU A 130 -7.23 0.80 -9.83
CA LEU A 130 -7.55 1.48 -11.09
C LEU A 130 -6.75 0.97 -12.29
N LYS A 131 -5.75 0.09 -12.09
CA LYS A 131 -4.89 -0.37 -13.20
C LYS A 131 -4.40 -1.79 -13.01
N GLN A 132 -5.08 -2.72 -13.66
CA GLN A 132 -4.74 -4.15 -13.61
C GLN A 132 -3.26 -4.41 -13.96
N GLY A 133 -2.63 -5.28 -13.18
CA GLY A 133 -1.25 -5.69 -13.30
C GLY A 133 -0.24 -4.68 -12.75
N MET A 134 -0.68 -3.57 -12.14
CA MET A 134 0.20 -2.63 -11.44
C MET A 134 0.20 -2.96 -9.96
N PHE A 135 1.36 -3.26 -9.39
CA PHE A 135 1.49 -3.68 -7.99
C PHE A 135 2.39 -2.73 -7.21
N LEU A 136 2.13 -2.59 -5.91
CA LEU A 136 3.11 -2.04 -5.00
C LEU A 136 4.37 -2.90 -5.04
N ALA A 137 5.51 -2.25 -5.22
CA ALA A 137 6.82 -2.90 -5.30
C ALA A 137 7.88 -2.01 -4.65
N PHE A 138 9.08 -2.55 -4.48
CA PHE A 138 10.26 -1.73 -4.15
C PHE A 138 11.26 -1.68 -5.31
N GLN A 139 11.96 -0.56 -5.43
CA GLN A 139 13.03 -0.38 -6.41
C GLN A 139 14.16 0.47 -5.82
N GLN A 140 15.40 0.11 -6.14
CA GLN A 140 16.57 0.92 -5.79
C GLN A 140 16.65 2.14 -6.72
N GLU A 141 16.59 3.35 -6.17
CA GLU A 141 16.71 4.62 -6.87
C GLU A 141 17.35 5.67 -5.94
N ASP A 142 18.36 6.40 -6.41
CA ASP A 142 19.07 7.45 -5.65
C ASP A 142 19.60 6.99 -4.28
N GLY A 143 20.10 5.74 -4.19
CA GLY A 143 20.58 5.17 -2.93
C GLY A 143 19.48 4.73 -1.96
N LEU A 144 18.20 4.96 -2.28
CA LEU A 144 17.05 4.53 -1.51
C LEU A 144 16.33 3.33 -2.14
N ARG A 145 15.73 2.46 -1.33
CA ARG A 145 14.85 1.37 -1.78
C ARG A 145 13.41 1.85 -1.75
N LYS A 146 13.02 2.67 -2.71
CA LYS A 146 11.73 3.38 -2.73
C LYS A 146 10.56 2.43 -2.97
N LEU A 147 9.42 2.71 -2.34
CA LEU A 147 8.13 2.12 -2.67
C LEU A 147 7.60 2.74 -3.97
N ILE A 148 7.21 1.91 -4.92
CA ILE A 148 6.76 2.32 -6.25
C ILE A 148 5.53 1.51 -6.70
N LEU A 149 4.95 1.89 -7.84
CA LEU A 149 4.06 1.03 -8.61
C LEU A 149 4.82 0.42 -9.79
N LYS A 150 4.76 -0.90 -9.93
CA LYS A 150 5.43 -1.65 -11.00
C LYS A 150 4.43 -2.47 -11.79
N LYS A 151 4.56 -2.48 -13.12
CA LYS A 151 3.81 -3.40 -13.98
C LYS A 151 4.42 -4.79 -13.86
N VAL A 152 3.61 -5.79 -13.54
CA VAL A 152 4.01 -7.20 -13.53
C VAL A 152 3.23 -7.94 -14.61
N SER A 153 3.95 -8.74 -15.41
CA SER A 153 3.37 -9.55 -16.47
C SER A 153 2.63 -10.76 -15.90
N ARG A 154 1.58 -11.23 -16.56
CA ARG A 154 0.86 -12.45 -16.13
C ARG A 154 1.81 -13.65 -16.22
N GLY A 155 1.92 -14.41 -15.14
CA GLY A 155 2.73 -15.63 -15.06
C GLY A 155 4.17 -15.42 -14.58
N GLU A 156 4.61 -14.17 -14.41
CA GLU A 156 5.94 -13.85 -13.86
C GLU A 156 5.88 -13.75 -12.34
N VAL A 157 6.85 -14.35 -11.65
CA VAL A 157 7.04 -14.19 -10.21
C VAL A 157 8.05 -13.08 -9.98
N ASP A 158 7.57 -11.91 -9.57
CA ASP A 158 8.40 -10.77 -9.23
C ASP A 158 8.47 -10.63 -7.70
N GLU A 159 9.58 -11.05 -7.08
CA GLU A 159 9.75 -10.95 -5.63
C GLU A 159 9.76 -9.49 -5.12
N THR A 160 9.90 -8.48 -6.00
CA THR A 160 9.86 -7.07 -5.58
C THR A 160 8.47 -6.61 -5.14
N VAL A 161 7.41 -7.34 -5.51
CA VAL A 161 6.02 -7.04 -5.09
C VAL A 161 5.60 -7.76 -3.80
N LYS A 162 6.52 -8.51 -3.18
CA LYS A 162 6.29 -9.27 -1.96
C LYS A 162 6.48 -8.37 -0.73
N ILE A 163 5.38 -8.07 -0.06
CA ILE A 163 5.27 -7.14 1.09
C ILE A 163 4.50 -7.80 2.25
#